data_AF-A0AAN5KTL1-F1
#
_entry.id   AF-A0AAN5KTL1-F1
#
_cell.length_a   1.000
_cell.length_b   1.000
_cell.length_c   1.000
_cell.angle_alpha   90.00
_cell.angle_beta   90.00
_cell.angle_gamma   90.00
#
_symmetry.space_group_name_H-M   'P 1'
#
loop_
_entity.id
_entity.type
_entity.pdbx_description
1 polymer ?
#
loop_
_entity_poly.entity_id
_entity_poly.type
_entity_poly.pdbx_seq_one_letter_code
_entity_poly.pdbx_strand_id
1 'polypeptide(L)' 'MDIQLNTIKQSKRIYILSLQQELIDKYLGAVKNISLSDIDYIPYFRFLMAKEFELLFHLQAMLLNILKDYEHGGIMIHCG' A
#
# COMPACT_ATOMS: atom_id res chain seq x y z
N MET A 1 -4.09 -15.47 2.78
CA MET A 1 -2.88 -14.76 3.24
C MET A 1 -2.47 -13.91 2.06
N ASP A 2 -2.98 -12.68 2.03
CA ASP A 2 -3.24 -12.00 0.76
C ASP A 2 -2.13 -11.02 0.38
N ILE A 3 -1.08 -10.99 1.22
CA ILE A 3 0.06 -10.09 1.14
C ILE A 3 1.31 -10.90 1.52
N GLN A 4 2.34 -10.82 0.68
CA GLN A 4 3.63 -11.44 0.97
C GLN A 4 4.63 -10.35 1.35
N LEU A 5 5.24 -10.50 2.53
CA LEU A 5 6.30 -9.63 3.03
C LEU A 5 7.62 -10.39 2.94
N ASN A 6 8.54 -9.93 2.10
CA ASN A 6 9.85 -10.56 1.88
C ASN A 6 10.98 -9.57 2.16
N THR A 7 12.08 -9.97 2.79
CA THR A 7 13.26 -9.10 2.94
C THR A 7 14.11 -9.12 1.67
N ILE A 8 14.68 -7.98 1.28
CA ILE A 8 15.63 -7.93 0.15
C ILE A 8 16.99 -8.52 0.59
N LYS A 9 17.58 -9.40 -0.24
CA LYS A 9 18.90 -10.01 0.04
C LYS A 9 20.02 -8.97 0.27
N GLN A 10 19.90 -7.78 -0.32
CA GLN A 10 20.91 -6.71 -0.26
C GLN A 10 20.78 -5.82 0.98
N SER A 11 19.63 -5.80 1.64
CA SER A 11 19.42 -5.02 2.87
C SER A 11 18.34 -5.65 3.71
N LYS A 12 18.71 -6.09 4.91
CA LYS A 12 17.74 -6.57 5.90
C LYS A 12 16.71 -5.50 6.27
N ARG A 13 17.04 -4.21 6.07
CA ARG A 13 16.22 -3.06 6.48
C ARG A 13 15.04 -2.76 5.55
N ILE A 14 14.95 -3.45 4.41
CA ILE A 14 13.91 -3.19 3.40
C ILE A 14 13.03 -4.43 3.26
N TYR A 15 11.74 -4.22 3.49
CA TYR A 15 10.71 -5.20 3.18
C TYR A 15 10.12 -4.95 1.79
N ILE A 16 9.91 -6.02 1.04
CA ILE A 16 9.13 -6.06 -0.19
C ILE A 16 7.72 -6.45 0.18
N LEU A 17 6.79 -5.57 -0.14
CA LEU A 17 5.35 -5.80 -0.04
C LEU A 17 4.82 -6.17 -1.43
N SER A 18 4.52 -7.44 -1.65
CA SER A 18 3.91 -7.90 -2.89
C SER A 18 2.39 -7.92 -2.76
N LEU A 19 1.72 -7.12 -3.59
CA LEU A 19 0.27 -7.04 -3.68
C LEU A 19 -0.21 -7.95 -4.82
N GLN A 20 -1.30 -8.68 -4.59
CA GLN A 20 -1.89 -9.53 -5.62
C GLN A 20 -2.66 -8.69 -6.65
N GLN A 21 -2.41 -8.93 -7.96
CA GLN A 21 -3.10 -8.25 -9.05
C GLN A 21 -4.63 -8.22 -8.92
N GLU A 22 -5.25 -9.33 -8.49
CA GLU A 22 -6.71 -9.39 -8.32
C GLU A 22 -7.23 -8.33 -7.34
N LEU A 23 -6.51 -8.07 -6.25
CA LEU A 23 -6.89 -7.07 -5.26
C LEU A 23 -6.60 -5.65 -5.77
N ILE A 24 -5.55 -5.48 -6.56
CA ILE A 24 -5.26 -4.22 -7.24
C ILE A 24 -6.39 -3.87 -8.21
N ASP A 25 -6.85 -4.81 -9.01
CA ASP A 25 -7.94 -4.60 -9.96
C ASP A 25 -9.25 -4.25 -9.24
N LYS A 26 -9.54 -4.91 -8.10
CA LYS A 26 -10.68 -4.55 -7.24
C LYS A 26 -10.56 -3.15 -6.67
N TYR A 27 -9.38 -2.77 -6.18
CA TYR A 27 -9.10 -1.43 -5.67
C TYR A 27 -9.31 -0.36 -6.76
N LEU A 28 -8.72 -0.57 -7.94
CA LEU A 28 -8.87 0.35 -9.08
C LEU A 28 -10.33 0.46 -9.52
N GLY A 29 -11.10 -0.63 -9.46
CA GLY A 29 -12.54 -0.62 -9.70
C GLY A 29 -13.32 0.22 -8.69
N ALA A 30 -12.93 0.22 -7.42
CA ALA A 30 -13.57 0.99 -6.35
C ALA A 30 -13.31 2.50 -6.49
N VAL A 31 -12.12 2.89 -6.94
CA VAL A 31 -11.71 4.31 -7.06
C VAL A 31 -11.79 4.87 -8.48
N LYS A 32 -12.35 4.11 -9.44
CA LYS A 32 -12.35 4.44 -10.89
C LYS A 32 -12.93 5.81 -11.26
N ASN A 33 -13.78 6.39 -10.40
CA ASN A 33 -14.45 7.67 -10.65
C ASN A 33 -13.66 8.87 -10.08
N ILE A 34 -12.52 8.63 -9.44
CA ILE A 34 -11.66 9.67 -8.88
C ILE A 34 -10.50 9.87 -9.86
N SER A 35 -10.41 11.06 -10.47
CA SER A 35 -9.29 11.38 -11.35
C SER A 35 -8.05 11.80 -10.56
N LEU A 36 -6.86 11.73 -11.18
CA LEU A 36 -5.64 12.27 -10.56
C LEU A 36 -5.76 13.76 -10.24
N SER A 37 -6.43 14.52 -11.11
CA SER A 37 -6.69 15.94 -10.87
C SER A 37 -7.53 16.16 -9.61
N ASP A 38 -8.56 15.33 -9.38
CA ASP A 38 -9.36 15.43 -8.17
C ASP A 38 -8.53 15.19 -6.90
N ILE A 39 -7.55 14.28 -6.95
CA ILE A 39 -6.63 14.00 -5.83
C ILE A 39 -5.72 15.20 -5.52
N ASP A 40 -5.33 15.94 -6.56
CA ASP A 40 -4.48 17.13 -6.42
C ASP A 40 -5.25 18.31 -5.82
N TYR A 41 -6.48 18.54 -6.29
CA TYR A 41 -7.29 19.70 -5.89
C TYR A 41 -8.15 19.47 -4.65
N ILE A 42 -8.55 18.22 -4.37
CA ILE A 42 -9.46 17.87 -3.27
C ILE A 42 -8.75 16.88 -2.33
N PRO A 43 -8.09 17.38 -1.26
CA PRO A 43 -7.29 16.55 -0.35
C PRO A 43 -8.06 15.39 0.29
N TYR A 44 -9.38 15.53 0.46
CA TYR A 44 -10.26 14.46 0.98
C TYR A 44 -10.12 13.16 0.18
N PHE A 45 -9.97 13.23 -1.15
CA PHE A 45 -9.87 12.03 -1.98
C PHE A 45 -8.60 11.21 -1.70
N ARG A 46 -7.51 11.84 -1.25
CA ARG A 46 -6.31 11.11 -0.80
C ARG A 46 -6.63 10.16 0.36
N PHE A 47 -7.40 10.63 1.33
CA PHE A 47 -7.79 9.84 2.49
C PHE A 47 -8.87 8.80 2.14
N LEU A 48 -9.79 9.14 1.24
CA LEU A 48 -10.79 8.19 0.75
C LEU A 48 -10.12 7.01 0.05
N MET A 49 -9.20 7.27 -0.89
CA MET A 49 -8.45 6.23 -1.58
C MET A 49 -7.61 5.38 -0.62
N ALA A 50 -6.94 6.01 0.36
CA ALA A 50 -6.20 5.28 1.38
C ALA A 50 -7.11 4.35 2.21
N LYS A 51 -8.34 4.77 2.50
CA LYS A 51 -9.33 3.95 3.22
C LYS A 51 -9.81 2.77 2.39
N GLU A 52 -10.12 2.98 1.10
CA GLU A 52 -10.50 1.88 0.20
C GLU A 52 -9.38 0.85 0.06
N PHE A 53 -8.13 1.32 0.02
CA PHE A 53 -6.96 0.45 0.02
C PHE A 53 -6.86 -0.36 1.33
N GLU A 54 -7.04 0.29 2.49
CA GLU A 54 -7.00 -0.40 3.79
C GLU A 54 -8.10 -1.45 3.95
N LEU A 55 -9.29 -1.22 3.41
CA LEU A 55 -10.40 -2.18 3.46
C LEU A 55 -10.10 -3.49 2.72
N LEU A 56 -9.25 -3.43 1.70
CA LEU A 56 -8.88 -4.60 0.89
C LEU A 56 -7.62 -5.29 1.41
N PHE A 57 -6.65 -4.52 1.87
CA PHE A 57 -5.32 -5.03 2.16
C PHE A 57 -4.98 -5.09 3.66
N HIS A 58 -5.71 -4.39 4.54
CA HIS A 58 -5.48 -4.40 5.99
C HIS A 58 -4.02 -4.13 6.39
N LEU A 59 -3.40 -3.13 5.78
CA LEU A 59 -1.96 -2.88 5.82
C LEU A 59 -1.53 -1.87 6.87
N GLN A 60 -2.44 -1.03 7.39
CA GLN A 60 -2.09 0.11 8.20
C GLN A 60 -1.23 -0.27 9.42
N ALA A 61 -1.64 -1.28 10.18
CA ALA A 61 -0.89 -1.74 11.35
C ALA A 61 0.49 -2.27 10.97
N MET A 62 0.59 -3.03 9.88
CA MET A 62 1.85 -3.59 9.38
C MET A 62 2.81 -2.48 8.93
N LEU A 63 2.33 -1.54 8.11
CA LEU A 63 3.14 -0.42 7.62
C LEU A 63 3.64 0.45 8.78
N LEU A 64 2.79 0.75 9.76
CA LEU A 64 3.19 1.52 10.94
C LEU A 64 4.24 0.79 11.78
N ASN A 65 4.12 -0.53 11.95
CA ASN A 65 5.12 -1.31 12.69
C ASN A 65 6.48 -1.29 11.98
N ILE A 66 6.49 -1.43 10.65
CA ILE A 66 7.72 -1.39 9.86
C ILE A 66 8.33 0.02 9.85
N LEU A 67 7.55 1.05 9.56
CA LEU A 67 8.06 2.43 9.44
C LEU A 67 8.51 3.03 10.78
N LYS A 68 8.01 2.51 11.91
CA LYS A 68 8.46 2.89 13.26
C LYS A 68 9.65 2.07 13.73
N ASP A 69 10.00 0.99 13.04
CA ASP A 69 11.19 0.21 13.35
C ASP A 69 12.44 0.94 12.85
N TYR A 70 13.28 1.37 13.80
CA TYR A 70 14.53 2.05 13.51
C TYR A 70 15.50 1.19 12.68
N GLU A 71 15.40 -0.14 12.81
CA GLU A 71 16.25 -1.07 12.07
C GLU A 71 15.70 -1.40 10.68
N HIS A 72 14.37 -1.29 10.47
CA HIS A 72 13.70 -1.76 9.25
C HIS A 72 12.72 -0.73 8.66
N GLY A 73 13.10 0.55 8.58
CA GLY A 73 12.21 1.61 8.11
C GLY A 73 11.93 1.64 6.59
N GLY A 74 12.43 0.69 5.81
CA GLY A 74 12.30 0.68 4.35
C GLY A 74 11.19 -0.26 3.86
N ILE A 75 10.33 0.24 2.97
CA ILE A 75 9.32 -0.58 2.29
C ILE A 75 9.41 -0.34 0.79
N MET A 76 9.47 -1.43 0.03
CA MET A 76 9.32 -1.44 -1.42
C MET A 76 7.98 -2.10 -1.75
N ILE A 77 7.09 -1.37 -2.41
CA ILE A 77 5.78 -1.88 -2.81
C ILE A 77 5.89 -2.39 -4.25
N HIS A 78 5.59 -3.67 -4.46
CA HIS A 78 5.55 -4.30 -5.76
C HIS A 78 4.10 -4.64 -6.11
N CYS A 79 3.61 -4.03 -7.17
CA CYS A 79 2.32 -4.36 -7.78
C CYS A 79 2.57 -5.31 -8.95
N GLY A 80 2.05 -6.54 -8.88
CA GLY A 80 2.25 -7.56 -9.91
C GLY A 80 1.11 -8.54 -10.01
#